data_AF-A0A6C0CWF2-F1
#
_entry.id   AF-A0A6C0CWF2-F1
#
_cell.length_a   1.000
_cell.length_b   1.000
_cell.length_c   1.000
_cell.angle_alpha   90.00
_cell.angle_beta   90.00
_cell.angle_gamma   90.00
#
_symmetry.space_group_name_H-M   'P 1'
#
loop_
_entity.id
_entity.type
_entity.pdbx_description
1 polymer ?
#
loop_
_entity_poly.entity_id
_entity_poly.type
_entity_poly.pdbx_seq_one_letter_code
_entity_poly.pdbx_strand_id
1 'polypeptide(L)'
;MSRSNQSNTSEIDKKKQESKPDKINFENTYNYGVYLFRQFITLAIIIGVGTGIVYGNKAFLSNVVPVNTKYFPYTNIIPDNTNTPPLLQTSINNVKMGDNKNYSTKLEFSIEENDKILESGLFGYLRNMKYKNVFLLYFCSVLQDILATNLQLNKTFYKLFGSIFTESMNIFIAPVIFVFWCMLMFFINFANIIFRLLTNLKWLFSTRESSTKVSLFSNPIGYFTNMFSSSDEIYSEDDDGPKNWKPGNIWSGMNILTTIIYIILIILFTIFAGFVFVYPFISVATIIYCFSLPLFMKANDVKTYNKPTQYSFKNAIADVLKYKSQLIMLILSYYIISGAHTYFGNTVTAISFVIFLIMFFFTPLFESYKLNYKDNLTPGIIPEAQAVPINTPVVDAVPIPIESASEFSVDTQKTTEATDLPVSSAENSIDKKISGGKKRRS
;
A
#
# COMPACT_ATOMS: atom_id res chain seq x y z
N MET A 1 91.35 33.50 -4.97
CA MET A 1 90.82 32.39 -5.79
C MET A 1 90.53 31.20 -4.89
N SER A 2 89.27 30.89 -4.60
CA SER A 2 88.76 29.52 -4.74
C SER A 2 87.24 29.57 -4.69
N ARG A 3 86.62 28.85 -5.63
CA ARG A 3 85.21 28.95 -6.02
C ARG A 3 84.30 28.19 -5.07
N SER A 4 83.07 28.72 -4.99
CA SER A 4 81.83 28.05 -4.64
C SER A 4 81.72 26.62 -5.19
N ASN A 5 81.15 25.69 -4.40
CA ASN A 5 80.24 24.64 -4.86
C ASN A 5 79.76 23.78 -3.67
N GLN A 6 78.80 24.27 -2.89
CA GLN A 6 78.12 23.45 -1.89
C GLN A 6 76.73 24.03 -1.57
N SER A 7 75.80 23.97 -2.52
CA SER A 7 74.41 24.42 -2.28
C SER A 7 73.33 23.77 -3.15
N ASN A 8 73.66 22.82 -4.04
CA ASN A 8 72.67 22.30 -5.01
C ASN A 8 72.14 20.88 -4.70
N THR A 9 72.72 20.14 -3.76
CA THR A 9 72.25 18.77 -3.43
C THR A 9 71.02 18.76 -2.52
N SER A 10 70.85 19.76 -1.65
CA SER A 10 69.73 19.84 -0.70
C SER A 10 68.38 20.12 -1.37
N GLU A 11 68.33 20.99 -2.38
CA GLU A 11 67.09 21.28 -3.12
C GLU A 11 66.73 20.16 -4.11
N ILE A 12 67.72 19.47 -4.70
CA ILE A 12 67.50 18.33 -5.58
C ILE A 12 66.95 17.14 -4.79
N ASP A 13 67.43 16.90 -3.56
CA ASP A 13 66.92 15.84 -2.70
C ASP A 13 65.53 16.17 -2.11
N LYS A 14 65.23 17.45 -1.84
CA LYS A 14 63.85 17.91 -1.54
C LYS A 14 62.90 17.69 -2.70
N LYS A 15 63.27 18.09 -3.93
CA LYS A 15 62.46 17.85 -5.13
C LYS A 15 62.32 16.37 -5.47
N LYS A 16 63.32 15.53 -5.16
CA LYS A 16 63.24 14.06 -5.30
C LYS A 16 62.37 13.39 -4.24
N GLN A 17 62.23 13.98 -3.06
CA GLN A 17 61.28 13.52 -2.04
C GLN A 17 59.84 13.95 -2.37
N GLU A 18 59.65 15.13 -2.95
CA GLU A 18 58.35 15.59 -3.50
C GLU A 18 57.93 14.80 -4.75
N SER A 19 58.86 14.18 -5.47
CA SER A 19 58.58 13.35 -6.65
C SER A 19 58.45 11.85 -6.36
N LYS A 20 58.39 11.42 -5.09
CA LYS A 20 57.98 10.05 -4.78
C LYS A 20 56.48 9.96 -5.07
N PRO A 21 56.02 9.04 -5.93
CA PRO A 21 54.59 8.88 -6.15
C PRO A 21 53.93 8.67 -4.79
N ASP A 22 52.98 9.53 -4.45
CA ASP A 22 52.20 9.41 -3.22
C ASP A 22 51.84 7.94 -3.04
N LYS A 23 52.28 7.34 -1.92
CA LYS A 23 51.91 5.97 -1.59
C LYS A 23 50.39 5.89 -1.74
N ILE A 24 49.92 5.05 -2.65
CA ILE A 24 48.48 4.83 -2.87
C ILE A 24 47.83 4.70 -1.50
N ASN A 25 46.95 5.64 -1.19
CA ASN A 25 46.27 5.64 0.10
C ASN A 25 45.21 4.53 0.06
N PHE A 26 45.65 3.32 0.43
CA PHE A 26 44.83 2.11 0.47
C PHE A 26 43.62 2.29 1.38
N GLU A 27 43.74 3.07 2.45
CA GLU A 27 42.64 3.38 3.37
C GLU A 27 41.54 4.20 2.68
N ASN A 28 41.90 5.27 1.97
CA ASN A 28 40.93 6.06 1.21
C ASN A 28 40.24 5.23 0.12
N THR A 29 40.98 4.35 -0.54
CA THR A 29 40.45 3.47 -1.59
C THR A 29 39.45 2.46 -1.01
N TYR A 30 39.80 1.83 0.12
CA TYR A 30 38.91 0.92 0.83
C TYR A 30 37.63 1.62 1.30
N ASN A 31 37.77 2.79 1.94
CA ASN A 31 36.63 3.55 2.45
C ASN A 31 35.71 4.04 1.32
N TYR A 32 36.27 4.42 0.17
CA TYR A 32 35.51 4.73 -1.04
C TYR A 32 34.71 3.51 -1.54
N GLY A 33 35.33 2.33 -1.59
CA GLY A 33 34.64 1.09 -1.96
C GLY A 33 33.47 0.75 -1.02
N VAL A 34 33.68 0.87 0.29
CA VAL A 34 32.64 0.68 1.31
C VAL A 34 31.51 1.69 1.15
N TYR A 35 31.84 2.97 0.89
CA TYR A 35 30.86 4.01 0.61
C TYR A 35 30.00 3.66 -0.61
N LEU A 36 30.62 3.28 -1.74
CA LEU A 36 29.89 2.91 -2.95
C LEU A 36 28.98 1.70 -2.72
N PHE A 37 29.47 0.68 -2.03
CA PHE A 37 28.68 -0.50 -1.70
C PHE A 37 27.46 -0.14 -0.85
N ARG A 38 27.64 0.72 0.16
CA ARG A 38 26.53 1.24 0.98
C ARG A 38 25.52 2.00 0.12
N GLN A 39 25.96 2.89 -0.76
CA GLN A 39 25.07 3.64 -1.64
C GLN A 39 24.32 2.73 -2.61
N PHE A 40 24.96 1.69 -3.13
CA PHE A 40 24.31 0.70 -4.00
C PHE A 40 23.20 -0.05 -3.25
N ILE A 41 23.45 -0.49 -2.02
CA ILE A 41 22.43 -1.13 -1.18
C ILE A 41 21.29 -0.14 -0.88
N THR A 42 21.61 1.10 -0.51
CA THR A 42 20.60 2.13 -0.24
C THR A 42 19.73 2.38 -1.47
N LEU A 43 20.32 2.50 -2.66
CA LEU A 43 19.59 2.67 -3.91
C LEU A 43 18.72 1.47 -4.24
N ALA A 44 19.21 0.24 -4.01
CA ALA A 44 18.42 -0.98 -4.22
C ALA A 44 17.20 -1.04 -3.27
N ILE A 45 17.36 -0.62 -2.01
CA ILE A 45 16.25 -0.50 -1.05
C ILE A 45 15.24 0.55 -1.50
N ILE A 46 15.72 1.74 -1.92
CA ILE A 46 14.86 2.82 -2.44
C ILE A 46 14.05 2.32 -3.64
N ILE A 47 14.70 1.69 -4.62
CA ILE A 47 14.03 1.15 -5.82
C ILE A 47 13.02 0.07 -5.41
N GLY A 48 13.38 -0.86 -4.52
CA GLY A 48 12.49 -1.93 -4.07
C GLY A 48 11.25 -1.40 -3.35
N VAL A 49 11.44 -0.55 -2.34
CA VAL A 49 10.34 0.07 -1.59
C VAL A 49 9.50 0.97 -2.49
N GLY A 50 10.12 1.80 -3.32
CA GLY A 50 9.44 2.72 -4.22
C GLY A 50 8.62 2.00 -5.29
N THR A 51 9.17 0.95 -5.88
CA THR A 51 8.41 0.06 -6.78
C THR A 51 7.25 -0.58 -6.02
N GLY A 52 7.46 -0.96 -4.75
CA GLY A 52 6.41 -1.53 -3.90
C GLY A 52 5.26 -0.56 -3.64
N ILE A 53 5.58 0.73 -3.41
CA ILE A 53 4.59 1.80 -3.27
C ILE A 53 3.78 1.98 -4.56
N VAL A 54 4.45 2.00 -5.71
CA VAL A 54 3.77 2.12 -7.02
C VAL A 54 2.89 0.91 -7.29
N TYR A 55 3.41 -0.30 -7.10
CA TYR A 55 2.67 -1.55 -7.32
C TYR A 55 1.48 -1.68 -6.36
N GLY A 56 1.71 -1.40 -5.08
CA GLY A 56 0.69 -1.39 -4.03
C GLY A 56 -0.43 -0.42 -4.36
N ASN A 57 -0.11 0.80 -4.81
CA ASN A 57 -1.12 1.76 -5.26
C ASN A 57 -2.03 1.16 -6.35
N LYS A 58 -1.48 0.45 -7.33
CA LYS A 58 -2.27 -0.20 -8.39
C LYS A 58 -3.17 -1.31 -7.84
N ALA A 59 -2.66 -2.12 -6.91
CA ALA A 59 -3.46 -3.15 -6.23
C ALA A 59 -4.59 -2.55 -5.37
N PHE A 60 -4.38 -1.39 -4.74
CA PHE A 60 -5.43 -0.71 -3.99
C PHE A 60 -6.49 -0.07 -4.90
N LEU A 61 -6.08 0.47 -6.06
CA LEU A 61 -6.98 1.05 -7.05
C LEU A 61 -7.84 -0.01 -7.75
N SER A 62 -7.35 -1.24 -7.90
CA SER A 62 -8.14 -2.36 -8.41
C SER A 62 -9.10 -2.96 -7.38
N ASN A 63 -9.12 -2.44 -6.14
CA ASN A 63 -9.96 -2.90 -5.03
C ASN A 63 -9.79 -4.38 -4.66
N VAL A 64 -8.67 -5.03 -5.02
CA VAL A 64 -8.38 -6.42 -4.61
C VAL A 64 -7.84 -6.54 -3.19
N VAL A 65 -7.39 -5.42 -2.60
CA VAL A 65 -6.91 -5.39 -1.22
C VAL A 65 -8.11 -5.20 -0.27
N PRO A 66 -8.33 -6.11 0.69
CA PRO A 66 -9.54 -6.10 1.49
C PRO A 66 -9.46 -5.06 2.60
N VAL A 67 -10.17 -3.95 2.42
CA VAL A 67 -10.25 -2.87 3.43
C VAL A 67 -11.54 -2.92 4.26
N ASN A 68 -12.55 -3.67 3.82
CA ASN A 68 -13.87 -3.70 4.44
C ASN A 68 -14.09 -4.99 5.22
N THR A 69 -14.26 -4.88 6.54
CA THR A 69 -14.44 -6.02 7.45
C THR A 69 -15.78 -6.75 7.31
N LYS A 70 -16.72 -6.20 6.52
CA LYS A 70 -18.02 -6.84 6.29
C LYS A 70 -17.95 -7.98 5.27
N TYR A 71 -16.96 -7.96 4.39
CA TYR A 71 -16.85 -8.88 3.26
C TYR A 71 -15.65 -9.81 3.39
N PHE A 72 -15.55 -10.76 2.47
CA PHE A 72 -14.36 -11.58 2.27
C PHE A 72 -13.07 -10.72 2.24
N PRO A 73 -11.96 -11.16 2.87
CA PRO A 73 -11.72 -12.43 3.57
C PRO A 73 -12.02 -12.37 5.08
N TYR A 74 -12.62 -11.29 5.58
CA TYR A 74 -12.96 -11.16 7.00
C TYR A 74 -14.18 -12.00 7.38
N THR A 75 -15.07 -12.20 6.42
CA THR A 75 -16.29 -13.01 6.49
C THR A 75 -16.34 -13.97 5.29
N ASN A 76 -17.35 -14.84 5.23
CA ASN A 76 -17.67 -15.64 4.05
C ASN A 76 -18.62 -14.91 3.07
N ILE A 77 -18.91 -13.64 3.33
CA ILE A 77 -19.84 -12.85 2.52
C ILE A 77 -19.06 -12.27 1.35
N ILE A 78 -19.33 -12.80 0.16
CA ILE A 78 -18.88 -12.21 -1.11
C ILE A 78 -19.83 -11.04 -1.41
N PRO A 79 -19.33 -9.84 -1.75
CA PRO A 79 -20.20 -8.72 -2.12
C PRO A 79 -21.05 -9.09 -3.34
N ASP A 80 -22.36 -8.86 -3.28
CA ASP A 80 -23.28 -9.19 -4.37
C ASP A 80 -22.86 -8.50 -5.68
N ASN A 81 -22.78 -9.32 -6.73
CA ASN A 81 -22.15 -9.05 -8.03
C ASN A 81 -22.89 -8.00 -8.90
N THR A 82 -23.87 -7.27 -8.34
CA THR A 82 -24.58 -6.18 -9.04
C THR A 82 -23.84 -4.85 -8.95
N ASN A 83 -22.77 -4.76 -8.14
CA ASN A 83 -21.98 -3.56 -7.90
C ASN A 83 -20.46 -3.81 -7.88
N THR A 84 -19.99 -5.01 -8.21
CA THR A 84 -18.56 -5.27 -8.44
C THR A 84 -18.12 -4.38 -9.59
N PRO A 85 -17.27 -3.35 -9.33
CA PRO A 85 -16.82 -2.49 -10.40
C PRO A 85 -16.14 -3.38 -11.44
N PRO A 86 -16.39 -3.17 -12.74
CA PRO A 86 -15.72 -3.93 -13.79
C PRO A 86 -14.22 -3.94 -13.50
N LEU A 87 -13.58 -5.10 -13.63
CA LEU A 87 -12.15 -5.32 -13.35
C LEU A 87 -11.34 -4.07 -13.75
N LEU A 88 -10.96 -3.30 -12.73
CA LEU A 88 -10.43 -1.96 -12.91
C LEU A 88 -9.02 -2.10 -13.50
N GLN A 89 -8.92 -1.88 -14.81
CA GLN A 89 -7.65 -1.88 -15.50
C GLN A 89 -6.82 -0.69 -15.01
N THR A 90 -5.64 -0.98 -14.49
CA THR A 90 -4.72 0.04 -13.99
C THR A 90 -3.56 0.22 -14.96
N SER A 91 -3.23 1.46 -15.31
CA SER A 91 -2.09 1.76 -16.18
C SER A 91 -0.79 1.85 -15.38
N ILE A 92 0.27 1.21 -15.86
CA ILE A 92 1.65 1.28 -15.35
C ILE A 92 2.62 1.64 -16.48
N ASN A 93 3.87 1.97 -16.13
CA ASN A 93 4.93 2.26 -17.10
C ASN A 93 4.51 3.36 -18.10
N ASN A 94 4.03 4.50 -17.58
CA ASN A 94 3.57 5.57 -18.46
C ASN A 94 4.76 6.20 -19.19
N VAL A 95 4.78 6.09 -20.52
CA VAL A 95 5.77 6.69 -21.40
C VAL A 95 5.10 7.75 -22.27
N LYS A 96 5.62 9.00 -22.23
CA LYS A 96 5.19 10.06 -23.14
C LYS A 96 6.00 9.97 -24.43
N MET A 97 5.34 9.86 -25.57
CA MET A 97 5.96 10.04 -26.89
C MET A 97 5.59 11.43 -27.44
N GLY A 98 6.44 11.98 -28.32
CA GLY A 98 6.14 13.21 -29.05
C GLY A 98 4.72 13.18 -29.65
N ASP A 99 4.13 14.37 -29.80
CA ASP A 99 2.71 14.60 -30.16
C ASP A 99 1.67 14.25 -29.07
N ASN A 100 2.00 14.44 -27.78
CA ASN A 100 1.09 14.26 -26.64
C ASN A 100 0.47 12.85 -26.48
N LYS A 101 1.02 11.83 -27.15
CA LYS A 101 0.54 10.44 -27.02
C LYS A 101 1.22 9.77 -25.84
N ASN A 102 0.45 9.45 -24.81
CA ASN A 102 0.89 8.63 -23.69
C ASN A 102 0.69 7.16 -24.02
N TYR A 103 1.64 6.30 -23.67
CA TYR A 103 1.51 4.85 -23.74
C TYR A 103 1.66 4.24 -22.35
N SER A 104 0.93 3.18 -22.06
CA SER A 104 0.98 2.44 -20.78
C SER A 104 0.72 0.96 -20.97
N THR A 105 1.31 0.15 -20.09
CA THR A 105 0.93 -1.26 -19.90
C THR A 105 -0.29 -1.29 -18.99
N LYS A 106 -1.27 -2.14 -19.31
CA LYS A 106 -2.53 -2.25 -18.56
C LYS A 106 -2.51 -3.52 -17.72
N LEU A 107 -2.71 -3.36 -16.43
CA LEU A 107 -2.79 -4.46 -15.47
C LEU A 107 -4.23 -4.69 -15.04
N GLU A 108 -4.59 -5.96 -14.96
CA GLU A 108 -5.85 -6.43 -14.41
C GLU A 108 -5.55 -7.44 -13.29
N PHE A 109 -6.01 -7.14 -12.08
CA PHE A 109 -5.78 -8.02 -10.93
C PHE A 109 -6.83 -9.12 -10.91
N SER A 110 -6.40 -10.38 -11.01
CA SER A 110 -7.30 -11.54 -10.97
C SER A 110 -7.90 -11.69 -9.58
N ILE A 111 -9.23 -11.55 -9.45
CA ILE A 111 -9.93 -11.69 -8.16
C ILE A 111 -9.71 -13.11 -7.62
N GLU A 112 -9.93 -14.14 -8.44
CA GLU A 112 -9.82 -15.55 -8.03
C GLU A 112 -8.42 -15.93 -7.52
N GLU A 113 -7.36 -15.46 -8.18
CA GLU A 113 -5.99 -15.75 -7.73
C GLU A 113 -5.64 -15.02 -6.44
N ASN A 114 -6.10 -13.78 -6.30
CA ASN A 114 -5.83 -12.96 -5.13
C ASN A 114 -6.66 -13.42 -3.92
N ASP A 115 -7.89 -13.89 -4.12
CA ASP A 115 -8.72 -14.46 -3.07
C ASP A 115 -8.09 -15.72 -2.48
N LYS A 116 -7.47 -16.58 -3.31
CA LYS A 116 -6.67 -17.73 -2.83
C LYS A 116 -5.48 -17.31 -1.97
N ILE A 117 -4.83 -16.19 -2.30
CA ILE A 117 -3.72 -15.64 -1.50
C ILE A 117 -4.24 -15.13 -0.16
N LEU A 118 -5.39 -14.45 -0.15
CA LEU A 118 -6.03 -13.95 1.07
C LEU A 118 -6.51 -15.09 1.98
N GLU A 119 -7.07 -16.14 1.38
CA GLU A 119 -7.58 -17.32 2.08
C GLU A 119 -6.46 -18.19 2.66
N SER A 120 -5.37 -18.39 1.94
CA SER A 120 -4.21 -19.14 2.46
C SER A 120 -3.33 -18.32 3.43
N GLY A 121 -3.51 -17.00 3.45
CA GLY A 121 -2.73 -16.08 4.27
C GLY A 121 -3.27 -15.86 5.69
N LEU A 122 -2.83 -14.75 6.30
CA LEU A 122 -3.20 -14.37 7.67
C LEU A 122 -4.72 -14.17 7.83
N PHE A 123 -5.40 -13.64 6.81
CA PHE A 123 -6.85 -13.42 6.91
C PHE A 123 -7.64 -14.72 7.02
N GLY A 124 -7.36 -15.71 6.15
CA GLY A 124 -8.00 -17.01 6.27
C GLY A 124 -7.63 -17.74 7.56
N TYR A 125 -6.37 -17.65 8.01
CA TYR A 125 -5.98 -18.18 9.33
C TYR A 125 -6.79 -17.56 10.47
N LEU A 126 -6.92 -16.22 10.51
CA LEU A 126 -7.70 -15.53 11.54
C LEU A 126 -9.18 -15.85 11.44
N ARG A 127 -9.74 -15.93 10.23
CA ARG A 127 -11.14 -16.31 9.99
C ARG A 127 -11.43 -17.70 10.55
N ASN A 128 -10.56 -18.67 10.29
CA ASN A 128 -10.72 -20.06 10.74
C ASN A 128 -10.57 -20.19 12.26
N MET A 129 -9.72 -19.36 12.90
CA MET A 129 -9.52 -19.35 14.35
C MET A 129 -10.63 -18.61 15.11
N LYS A 130 -11.22 -17.58 14.49
CA LYS A 130 -12.18 -16.65 15.11
C LYS A 130 -13.36 -17.34 15.78
N TYR A 131 -13.86 -18.44 15.24
CA TYR A 131 -15.10 -19.05 15.72
C TYR A 131 -14.92 -20.24 16.67
N LYS A 132 -13.68 -20.54 17.08
CA LYS A 132 -13.38 -21.69 17.94
C LYS A 132 -13.81 -21.49 19.39
N ASN A 133 -13.68 -20.28 19.93
CA ASN A 133 -14.20 -19.91 21.25
C ASN A 133 -14.39 -18.39 21.36
N VAL A 134 -15.02 -17.93 22.45
CA VAL A 134 -15.37 -16.51 22.66
C VAL A 134 -14.13 -15.61 22.74
N PHE A 135 -13.03 -16.07 23.36
CA PHE A 135 -11.81 -15.29 23.47
C PHE A 135 -11.13 -15.13 22.11
N LEU A 136 -11.06 -16.19 21.31
CA LEU A 136 -10.55 -16.15 19.95
C LEU A 136 -11.44 -15.27 19.06
N LEU A 137 -12.76 -15.32 19.23
CA LEU A 137 -13.70 -14.42 18.56
C LEU A 137 -13.35 -12.96 18.86
N TYR A 138 -13.13 -12.62 20.14
CA TYR A 138 -12.73 -11.29 20.57
C TYR A 138 -11.37 -10.87 19.99
N PHE A 139 -10.31 -11.65 20.24
CA PHE A 139 -8.95 -11.28 19.81
C PHE A 139 -8.79 -11.28 18.28
N CYS A 140 -9.35 -12.26 17.57
CA CYS A 140 -9.30 -12.28 16.10
C CYS A 140 -10.10 -11.11 15.52
N SER A 141 -11.24 -10.73 16.11
CA SER A 141 -11.98 -9.54 15.66
C SER A 141 -11.19 -8.26 15.87
N VAL A 142 -10.55 -8.10 17.03
CA VAL A 142 -9.67 -6.96 17.32
C VAL A 142 -8.53 -6.89 16.30
N LEU A 143 -7.86 -8.01 16.03
CA LEU A 143 -6.75 -8.06 15.08
C LEU A 143 -7.21 -7.80 13.64
N GLN A 144 -8.35 -8.37 13.22
CA GLN A 144 -8.95 -8.10 11.91
C GLN A 144 -9.30 -6.62 11.74
N ASP A 145 -9.88 -5.98 12.75
CA ASP A 145 -10.17 -4.54 12.74
C ASP A 145 -8.89 -3.70 12.63
N ILE A 146 -7.83 -4.07 13.37
CA ILE A 146 -6.53 -3.41 13.30
C ILE A 146 -5.94 -3.51 11.88
N LEU A 147 -5.94 -4.71 11.30
CA LEU A 147 -5.48 -4.95 9.93
C LEU A 147 -6.28 -4.12 8.91
N ALA A 148 -7.61 -4.10 9.04
CA ALA A 148 -8.49 -3.33 8.14
C ALA A 148 -8.22 -1.83 8.22
N THR A 149 -8.08 -1.28 9.42
CA THR A 149 -7.69 0.13 9.61
C THR A 149 -6.34 0.42 8.95
N ASN A 150 -5.36 -0.46 9.11
CA ASN A 150 -4.03 -0.26 8.50
C ASN A 150 -4.07 -0.31 6.98
N LEU A 151 -4.81 -1.25 6.40
CA LEU A 151 -5.00 -1.32 4.96
C LEU A 151 -5.74 -0.09 4.43
N GLN A 152 -6.73 0.42 5.16
CA GLN A 152 -7.46 1.63 4.80
C GLN A 152 -6.57 2.89 4.86
N LEU A 153 -5.69 2.99 5.87
CA LEU A 153 -4.71 4.07 5.98
C LEU A 153 -3.69 3.98 4.83
N ASN A 154 -3.17 2.78 4.55
CA ASN A 154 -2.28 2.55 3.41
C ASN A 154 -2.96 2.88 2.06
N LYS A 155 -4.23 2.51 1.87
CA LYS A 155 -5.03 2.91 0.70
C LYS A 155 -5.05 4.43 0.54
N THR A 156 -5.27 5.15 1.64
CA THR A 156 -5.30 6.62 1.67
C THR A 156 -3.94 7.20 1.31
N PHE A 157 -2.86 6.68 1.90
CA PHE A 157 -1.49 7.06 1.58
C PHE A 157 -1.17 6.84 0.10
N TYR A 158 -1.44 5.64 -0.43
CA TYR A 158 -1.15 5.32 -1.83
C TYR A 158 -1.95 6.17 -2.82
N LYS A 159 -3.23 6.45 -2.51
CA LYS A 159 -4.05 7.34 -3.33
C LYS A 159 -3.47 8.76 -3.35
N LEU A 160 -3.09 9.29 -2.19
CA LEU A 160 -2.51 10.63 -2.07
C LEU A 160 -1.20 10.75 -2.86
N PHE A 161 -0.29 9.77 -2.71
CA PHE A 161 0.98 9.76 -3.41
C PHE A 161 0.83 9.50 -4.91
N GLY A 162 -0.12 8.64 -5.28
CA GLY A 162 -0.48 8.39 -6.67
C GLY A 162 -1.05 9.61 -7.39
N SER A 163 -1.75 10.49 -6.68
CA SER A 163 -2.33 11.72 -7.27
C SER A 163 -1.34 12.89 -7.29
N ILE A 164 -0.49 13.03 -6.28
CA ILE A 164 0.43 14.18 -6.16
C ILE A 164 1.70 13.96 -6.99
N PHE A 165 2.25 12.75 -6.99
CA PHE A 165 3.57 12.47 -7.53
C PHE A 165 3.52 11.67 -8.82
N THR A 166 4.47 11.95 -9.71
CA THR A 166 4.72 11.09 -10.87
C THR A 166 5.23 9.72 -10.42
N GLU A 167 5.09 8.70 -11.27
CA GLU A 167 5.59 7.34 -11.01
C GLU A 167 7.08 7.33 -10.65
N SER A 168 7.90 8.14 -11.34
CA SER A 168 9.33 8.29 -11.01
C SER A 168 9.55 8.91 -9.62
N MET A 169 8.80 9.95 -9.25
CA MET A 169 8.90 10.55 -7.91
C MET A 169 8.45 9.56 -6.82
N ASN A 170 7.41 8.76 -7.10
CA ASN A 170 6.98 7.71 -6.19
C ASN A 170 8.04 6.60 -6.01
N ILE A 171 8.87 6.34 -7.02
CA ILE A 171 9.95 5.36 -6.90
C ILE A 171 11.12 5.91 -6.07
N PHE A 172 11.56 7.14 -6.30
CA PHE A 172 12.82 7.65 -5.72
C PHE A 172 12.64 8.54 -4.48
N ILE A 173 11.51 9.25 -4.35
CA ILE A 173 11.27 10.22 -3.27
C ILE A 173 10.33 9.64 -2.21
N ALA A 174 9.24 8.98 -2.64
CA ALA A 174 8.25 8.46 -1.69
C ALA A 174 8.82 7.48 -0.64
N PRO A 175 9.84 6.64 -0.90
CA PRO A 175 10.44 5.80 0.13
C PRO A 175 10.98 6.57 1.34
N VAL A 176 11.50 7.78 1.13
CA VAL A 176 11.97 8.65 2.22
C VAL A 176 10.78 9.15 3.04
N ILE A 177 9.71 9.58 2.38
CA ILE A 177 8.50 10.05 3.07
C ILE A 177 7.76 8.89 3.75
N PHE A 178 7.85 7.69 3.18
CA PHE A 178 7.26 6.47 3.71
C PHE A 178 7.82 6.09 5.09
N VAL A 179 9.07 6.46 5.41
CA VAL A 179 9.61 6.29 6.78
C VAL A 179 8.79 7.09 7.79
N PHE A 180 8.47 8.35 7.49
CA PHE A 180 7.62 9.17 8.35
C PHE A 180 6.19 8.63 8.42
N TRP A 181 5.67 8.10 7.31
CA TRP A 181 4.39 7.41 7.30
C TRP A 181 4.37 6.19 8.22
N CYS A 182 5.42 5.35 8.19
CA CYS A 182 5.55 4.20 9.09
C CYS A 182 5.64 4.62 10.57
N MET A 183 6.35 5.71 10.87
CA MET A 183 6.40 6.27 12.22
C MET A 183 5.00 6.74 12.67
N LEU A 184 4.27 7.45 11.82
CA LEU A 184 2.91 7.88 12.12
C LEU A 184 1.97 6.68 12.34
N MET A 185 2.02 5.70 11.44
CA MET A 185 1.23 4.46 11.53
C MET A 185 1.52 3.69 12.82
N PHE A 186 2.77 3.70 13.29
CA PHE A 186 3.14 3.06 14.56
C PHE A 186 2.36 3.66 15.74
N PHE A 187 2.29 5.00 15.85
CA PHE A 187 1.53 5.66 16.90
C PHE A 187 0.02 5.49 16.74
N ILE A 188 -0.49 5.58 15.51
CA ILE A 188 -1.92 5.36 15.24
C ILE A 188 -2.32 3.93 15.62
N ASN A 189 -1.49 2.94 15.31
CA ASN A 189 -1.74 1.54 15.67
C ASN A 189 -1.79 1.34 17.16
N PHE A 190 -0.92 2.01 17.90
CA PHE A 190 -0.91 1.96 19.35
C PHE A 190 -2.26 2.40 19.95
N ALA A 191 -2.76 3.57 19.53
CA ALA A 191 -4.05 4.08 19.97
C ALA A 191 -5.21 3.19 19.49
N ASN A 192 -5.14 2.72 18.24
CA ASN A 192 -6.17 1.87 17.64
C ASN A 192 -6.26 0.51 18.36
N ILE A 193 -5.15 -0.10 18.79
CA ILE A 193 -5.19 -1.35 19.56
C ILE A 193 -5.97 -1.16 20.86
N ILE A 194 -5.67 -0.12 21.64
CA ILE A 194 -6.35 0.17 22.91
C ILE A 194 -7.85 0.41 22.66
N PHE A 195 -8.16 1.28 21.69
CA PHE A 195 -9.54 1.59 21.35
C PHE A 195 -10.33 0.36 20.89
N ARG A 196 -9.71 -0.51 20.08
CA ARG A 196 -10.34 -1.74 19.60
C ARG A 196 -10.52 -2.78 20.69
N LEU A 197 -9.58 -2.93 21.62
CA LEU A 197 -9.77 -3.79 22.79
C LEU A 197 -11.01 -3.36 23.58
N LEU A 198 -11.19 -2.07 23.86
CA LEU A 198 -12.34 -1.57 24.61
C LEU A 198 -13.67 -1.68 23.82
N THR A 199 -13.69 -1.27 22.56
CA THR A 199 -14.94 -1.24 21.76
C THR A 199 -15.43 -2.62 21.35
N ASN A 200 -14.53 -3.61 21.26
CA ASN A 200 -14.89 -4.99 20.92
C ASN A 200 -15.25 -5.86 22.14
N LEU A 201 -15.31 -5.31 23.35
CA LEU A 201 -15.71 -6.03 24.56
C LEU A 201 -17.05 -6.79 24.42
N LYS A 202 -17.97 -6.28 23.59
CA LYS A 202 -19.25 -6.96 23.28
C LYS A 202 -19.07 -8.41 22.82
N TRP A 203 -17.94 -8.71 22.18
CA TRP A 203 -17.67 -10.05 21.68
C TRP A 203 -17.39 -11.05 22.80
N LEU A 204 -16.84 -10.62 23.94
CA LEU A 204 -16.62 -11.47 25.12
C LEU A 204 -17.93 -11.95 25.77
N PHE A 205 -19.04 -11.28 25.48
CA PHE A 205 -20.38 -11.64 25.95
C PHE A 205 -21.20 -12.35 24.87
N SER A 206 -20.59 -12.70 23.74
CA SER A 206 -21.31 -13.33 22.65
C SER A 206 -21.78 -14.71 23.05
N THR A 207 -22.98 -15.05 22.57
CA THR A 207 -23.58 -16.37 22.77
C THR A 207 -23.77 -17.03 21.41
N ARG A 208 -23.65 -18.36 21.40
CA ARG A 208 -23.92 -19.16 20.21
C ARG A 208 -25.43 -19.36 20.09
N GLU A 209 -25.98 -19.25 18.89
CA GLU A 209 -27.43 -19.41 18.65
C GLU A 209 -28.01 -20.73 19.16
N SER A 210 -27.20 -21.79 19.27
CA SER A 210 -27.61 -23.13 19.71
C SER A 210 -27.36 -23.45 21.19
N SER A 211 -26.75 -22.55 21.98
CA SER A 211 -26.42 -22.84 23.39
C SER A 211 -27.54 -22.43 24.34
N THR A 212 -28.01 -23.36 25.17
CA THR A 212 -28.91 -23.12 26.30
C THR A 212 -28.37 -21.97 27.16
N LYS A 213 -29.20 -20.98 27.50
CA LYS A 213 -28.81 -19.80 28.29
C LYS A 213 -28.35 -20.20 29.69
N VAL A 214 -27.08 -20.56 29.87
CA VAL A 214 -26.47 -20.74 31.18
C VAL A 214 -25.92 -19.38 31.62
N SER A 215 -26.33 -18.90 32.80
CA SER A 215 -25.82 -17.64 33.36
C SER A 215 -24.61 -17.87 34.26
N LEU A 216 -23.65 -16.94 34.29
CA LEU A 216 -22.43 -17.00 35.10
C LEU A 216 -22.71 -17.10 36.61
N PHE A 217 -23.83 -16.55 37.09
CA PHE A 217 -24.18 -16.62 38.52
C PHE A 217 -25.03 -17.85 38.88
N SER A 218 -25.78 -18.43 37.93
CA SER A 218 -26.49 -19.69 38.18
C SER A 218 -25.56 -20.90 38.14
N ASN A 219 -24.53 -20.85 37.30
CA ASN A 219 -23.50 -21.89 37.21
C ASN A 219 -22.19 -21.30 36.66
N PRO A 220 -21.33 -20.71 37.52
CA PRO A 220 -20.10 -20.06 37.07
C PRO A 220 -19.16 -21.05 36.37
N ILE A 221 -19.07 -22.27 36.90
CA ILE A 221 -18.25 -23.33 36.32
C ILE A 221 -18.79 -23.69 34.93
N GLY A 222 -20.10 -23.91 34.80
CA GLY A 222 -20.76 -24.21 33.52
C GLY A 222 -20.64 -23.10 32.47
N TYR A 223 -20.66 -21.83 32.90
CA TYR A 223 -20.44 -20.70 32.02
C TYR A 223 -18.99 -20.63 31.53
N PHE A 224 -18.01 -20.78 32.44
CA PHE A 224 -16.60 -20.79 32.06
C PHE A 224 -16.25 -22.01 31.21
N THR A 225 -16.76 -23.21 31.53
CA THR A 225 -16.54 -24.39 30.70
C THR A 225 -17.13 -24.21 29.31
N ASN A 226 -18.31 -23.62 29.15
CA ASN A 226 -18.85 -23.29 27.82
C ASN A 226 -18.03 -22.22 27.08
N MET A 227 -17.41 -21.28 27.80
CA MET A 227 -16.56 -20.23 27.22
C MET A 227 -15.19 -20.77 26.75
N PHE A 228 -14.65 -21.76 27.45
CA PHE A 228 -13.36 -22.40 27.18
C PHE A 228 -13.45 -23.72 26.41
N SER A 229 -14.66 -24.29 26.26
CA SER A 229 -14.88 -25.52 25.52
C SER A 229 -14.45 -25.31 24.06
N SER A 230 -13.33 -25.94 23.72
CA SER A 230 -12.89 -26.14 22.35
C SER A 230 -13.90 -27.05 21.68
N SER A 231 -14.64 -26.56 20.70
CA SER A 231 -15.61 -27.36 19.96
C SER A 231 -14.92 -28.29 18.96
N ASP A 232 -13.97 -29.12 19.41
CA ASP A 232 -13.36 -30.16 18.55
C ASP A 232 -14.41 -31.22 18.15
N GLU A 233 -15.51 -31.36 18.87
CA GLU A 233 -16.59 -32.32 18.58
C GLU A 233 -17.65 -31.85 17.56
N ILE A 234 -17.56 -30.63 17.01
CA ILE A 234 -18.53 -30.13 16.01
C ILE A 234 -17.79 -29.51 14.81
N TYR A 235 -16.81 -30.25 14.30
CA TYR A 235 -16.29 -30.11 12.94
C TYR A 235 -16.91 -31.22 12.08
N SER A 236 -18.23 -31.22 11.89
CA SER A 236 -18.76 -31.83 10.68
C SER A 236 -18.32 -30.95 9.53
N GLU A 237 -17.58 -31.55 8.60
CA GLU A 237 -16.82 -30.97 7.50
C GLU A 237 -17.70 -30.22 6.45
N ASP A 238 -19.02 -30.24 6.62
CA ASP A 238 -19.99 -29.90 5.56
C ASP A 238 -20.89 -28.68 5.83
N ASP A 239 -20.76 -27.97 6.96
CA ASP A 239 -21.67 -26.84 7.26
C ASP A 239 -20.99 -25.49 6.97
N ASP A 240 -21.04 -25.08 5.70
CA ASP A 240 -20.50 -23.82 5.13
C ASP A 240 -21.17 -22.53 5.66
N GLY A 241 -22.11 -22.65 6.60
CA GLY A 241 -22.79 -21.52 7.21
C GLY A 241 -21.89 -20.78 8.21
N PRO A 242 -21.87 -19.43 8.22
CA PRO A 242 -21.25 -18.69 9.31
C PRO A 242 -21.92 -19.12 10.62
N LYS A 243 -21.16 -19.78 11.51
CA LYS A 243 -21.62 -20.10 12.87
C LYS A 243 -21.93 -18.77 13.55
N ASN A 244 -23.21 -18.38 13.56
CA ASN A 244 -23.65 -17.04 13.94
C ASN A 244 -23.48 -16.83 15.45
N TRP A 245 -22.35 -16.25 15.84
CA TRP A 245 -22.18 -15.66 17.15
C TRP A 245 -22.95 -14.34 17.20
N LYS A 246 -23.93 -14.24 18.10
CA LYS A 246 -24.64 -12.99 18.33
C LYS A 246 -23.87 -12.15 19.35
N PRO A 247 -23.59 -10.86 19.05
CA PRO A 247 -22.92 -9.99 20.01
C PRO A 247 -23.76 -9.90 21.28
N GLY A 248 -23.12 -10.05 22.43
CA GLY A 248 -23.80 -9.97 23.73
C GLY A 248 -24.19 -8.55 24.09
N ASN A 249 -25.23 -8.41 24.92
CA ASN A 249 -25.56 -7.13 25.53
C ASN A 249 -24.67 -6.89 26.77
N ILE A 250 -23.74 -5.94 26.66
CA ILE A 250 -22.86 -5.52 27.76
C ILE A 250 -23.66 -4.88 28.91
N TRP A 251 -24.78 -4.23 28.59
CA TRP A 251 -25.57 -3.41 29.52
C TRP A 251 -26.65 -4.17 30.29
N SER A 252 -26.83 -5.48 30.06
CA SER A 252 -27.71 -6.25 30.94
C SER A 252 -27.13 -6.27 32.35
N GLY A 253 -27.94 -6.04 33.39
CA GLY A 253 -27.46 -5.79 34.77
C GLY A 253 -26.43 -6.79 35.31
N MET A 254 -26.53 -8.07 34.93
CA MET A 254 -25.57 -9.12 35.32
C MET A 254 -24.21 -9.02 34.62
N ASN A 255 -24.13 -8.41 33.43
CA ASN A 255 -22.92 -8.28 32.63
C ASN A 255 -22.10 -7.02 32.97
N ILE A 256 -22.69 -6.05 33.67
CA ILE A 256 -22.02 -4.79 34.02
C ILE A 256 -20.80 -5.04 34.91
N LEU A 257 -20.95 -5.86 35.96
CA LEU A 257 -19.85 -6.17 36.88
C LEU A 257 -18.72 -6.92 36.18
N THR A 258 -19.06 -7.92 35.35
CA THR A 258 -18.09 -8.66 34.53
C THR A 258 -17.37 -7.75 33.53
N THR A 259 -18.09 -6.79 32.94
CA THR A 259 -17.51 -5.78 32.04
C THR A 259 -16.49 -4.91 32.77
N ILE A 260 -16.80 -4.45 33.97
CA ILE A 260 -15.86 -3.66 34.81
C ILE A 260 -14.60 -4.49 35.09
N ILE A 261 -14.74 -5.77 35.44
CA ILE A 261 -13.59 -6.66 35.66
C ILE A 261 -12.74 -6.76 34.39
N TYR A 262 -13.33 -7.00 33.22
CA TYR A 262 -12.58 -7.07 31.97
C TYR A 262 -11.89 -5.74 31.62
N ILE A 263 -12.54 -4.61 31.86
CA ILE A 263 -11.93 -3.29 31.67
C ILE A 263 -10.69 -3.14 32.57
N ILE A 264 -10.80 -3.50 33.85
CA ILE A 264 -9.67 -3.45 34.79
C ILE A 264 -8.54 -4.37 34.31
N LEU A 265 -8.85 -5.59 33.88
CA LEU A 265 -7.86 -6.53 33.33
C LEU A 265 -7.18 -5.99 32.07
N ILE A 266 -7.92 -5.36 31.16
CA ILE A 266 -7.35 -4.73 29.95
C ILE A 266 -6.44 -3.55 30.34
N ILE A 267 -6.83 -2.74 31.32
CA ILE A 267 -6.00 -1.63 31.82
C ILE A 267 -4.71 -2.17 32.45
N LEU A 268 -4.80 -3.17 33.33
CA LEU A 268 -3.64 -3.82 33.93
C LEU A 268 -2.73 -4.43 32.86
N PHE A 269 -3.30 -5.18 31.91
CA PHE A 269 -2.55 -5.73 30.79
C PHE A 269 -1.87 -4.63 29.98
N THR A 270 -2.59 -3.54 29.67
CA THR A 270 -2.05 -2.40 28.91
C THR A 270 -0.84 -1.78 29.61
N ILE A 271 -0.93 -1.57 30.93
CA ILE A 271 0.14 -0.94 31.72
C ILE A 271 1.35 -1.86 31.87
N PHE A 272 1.14 -3.14 32.20
CA PHE A 272 2.23 -4.05 32.58
C PHE A 272 2.90 -4.78 31.40
N ALA A 273 2.15 -5.12 30.34
CA ALA A 273 2.66 -5.93 29.23
C ALA A 273 2.39 -5.30 27.85
N GLY A 274 1.24 -4.65 27.71
CA GLY A 274 0.75 -4.06 26.46
C GLY A 274 1.70 -3.01 25.93
N PHE A 275 1.97 -1.97 26.73
CA PHE A 275 2.68 -0.78 26.28
C PHE A 275 4.13 -1.07 25.86
N VAL A 276 4.82 -1.93 26.61
CA VAL A 276 6.25 -2.18 26.44
C VAL A 276 6.53 -3.25 25.38
N PHE A 277 5.73 -4.31 25.33
CA PHE A 277 6.06 -5.49 24.51
C PHE A 277 5.03 -5.73 23.41
N VAL A 278 3.75 -5.86 23.78
CA VAL A 278 2.75 -6.40 22.86
C VAL A 278 2.35 -5.39 21.80
N TYR A 279 2.07 -4.14 22.17
CA TYR A 279 1.58 -3.13 21.23
C TYR A 279 2.65 -2.68 20.23
N PRO A 280 3.93 -2.46 20.61
CA PRO A 280 4.98 -2.19 19.63
C PRO A 280 5.15 -3.33 18.64
N PHE A 281 5.14 -4.58 19.12
CA PHE A 281 5.28 -5.76 18.27
C PHE A 281 4.11 -5.89 17.27
N ILE A 282 2.87 -5.83 17.75
CA ILE A 282 1.67 -5.90 16.89
C ILE A 282 1.68 -4.74 15.89
N SER A 283 2.06 -3.53 16.31
CA SER A 283 2.11 -2.36 15.43
C SER A 283 3.11 -2.55 14.29
N VAL A 284 4.34 -2.99 14.59
CA VAL A 284 5.37 -3.24 13.59
C VAL A 284 4.97 -4.40 12.67
N ALA A 285 4.51 -5.52 13.23
CA ALA A 285 4.07 -6.68 12.44
C ALA A 285 2.92 -6.32 11.50
N THR A 286 1.96 -5.52 11.97
CA THR A 286 0.83 -5.04 11.16
C THR A 286 1.30 -4.13 10.03
N ILE A 287 2.20 -3.18 10.30
CA ILE A 287 2.76 -2.29 9.27
C ILE A 287 3.47 -3.10 8.18
N ILE A 288 4.33 -4.05 8.58
CA ILE A 288 5.06 -4.91 7.64
C ILE A 288 4.08 -5.75 6.82
N TYR A 289 3.07 -6.35 7.46
CA TYR A 289 2.09 -7.17 6.76
C TYR A 289 1.24 -6.33 5.79
N CYS A 290 0.70 -5.20 6.22
CA CYS A 290 -0.14 -4.34 5.38
C CYS A 290 0.62 -3.66 4.24
N PHE A 291 1.95 -3.49 4.37
CA PHE A 291 2.80 -3.04 3.28
C PHE A 291 3.15 -4.16 2.30
N SER A 292 3.44 -5.36 2.80
CA SER A 292 3.86 -6.51 1.97
C SER A 292 2.72 -7.22 1.27
N LEU A 293 1.51 -7.24 1.85
CA LEU A 293 0.35 -7.91 1.28
C LEU A 293 0.08 -7.53 -0.18
N PRO A 294 0.00 -6.23 -0.57
CA PRO A 294 -0.17 -5.85 -1.97
C PRO A 294 0.94 -6.35 -2.91
N LEU A 295 2.16 -6.59 -2.42
CA LEU A 295 3.29 -7.05 -3.24
C LEU A 295 3.15 -8.51 -3.67
N PHE A 296 2.37 -9.30 -2.92
CA PHE A 296 2.07 -10.69 -3.24
C PHE A 296 0.87 -10.83 -4.18
N MET A 297 0.07 -9.77 -4.35
CA MET A 297 -1.06 -9.79 -5.27
C MET A 297 -0.59 -9.98 -6.71
N LYS A 298 -1.32 -10.78 -7.48
CA LYS A 298 -1.04 -11.10 -8.88
C LYS A 298 -1.93 -10.28 -9.80
N ALA A 299 -1.30 -9.74 -10.85
CA ALA A 299 -1.98 -9.09 -11.95
C ALA A 299 -1.72 -9.86 -13.25
N ASN A 300 -2.51 -9.58 -14.27
CA ASN A 300 -2.37 -10.06 -15.63
C ASN A 300 -2.20 -8.86 -16.55
N ASP A 301 -1.33 -8.98 -17.55
CA ASP A 301 -1.23 -7.99 -18.63
C ASP A 301 -2.44 -8.14 -19.57
N VAL A 302 -3.15 -7.04 -19.80
CA VAL A 302 -4.40 -7.02 -20.57
C VAL A 302 -4.15 -7.19 -22.08
N LYS A 303 -2.90 -7.12 -22.58
CA LYS A 303 -2.62 -7.40 -24.00
C LYS A 303 -1.37 -8.24 -24.28
N THR A 304 -1.59 -9.49 -24.71
CA THR A 304 -1.01 -10.04 -25.96
C THR A 304 -1.90 -11.17 -26.46
N TYR A 305 -2.09 -11.26 -27.78
CA TYR A 305 -2.75 -12.38 -28.47
C TYR A 305 -2.40 -13.74 -27.82
N ASN A 306 -3.42 -14.51 -27.43
CA ASN A 306 -3.39 -15.92 -27.02
C ASN A 306 -2.91 -16.36 -25.62
N LYS A 307 -2.63 -15.48 -24.65
CA LYS A 307 -2.72 -15.80 -23.19
C LYS A 307 -2.32 -14.58 -22.33
N PRO A 308 -3.06 -14.24 -21.26
CA PRO A 308 -2.61 -13.26 -20.29
C PRO A 308 -1.30 -13.71 -19.65
N THR A 309 -0.25 -12.88 -19.73
CA THR A 309 1.00 -13.14 -19.01
C THR A 309 0.89 -12.57 -17.60
N GLN A 310 1.18 -13.41 -16.61
CA GLN A 310 1.13 -13.03 -15.21
C GLN A 310 2.16 -11.92 -14.92
N TYR A 311 1.67 -10.80 -14.38
CA TYR A 311 2.46 -9.67 -13.93
C TYR A 311 2.56 -9.69 -12.40
N SER A 312 3.79 -9.80 -11.91
CA SER A 312 4.10 -9.85 -10.47
C SER A 312 4.99 -8.67 -10.06
N PHE A 313 5.16 -8.48 -8.75
CA PHE A 313 6.08 -7.47 -8.22
C PHE A 313 7.52 -7.61 -8.75
N LYS A 314 7.99 -8.84 -9.00
CA LYS A 314 9.30 -9.07 -9.63
C LYS A 314 9.38 -8.44 -11.03
N ASN A 315 8.31 -8.57 -11.81
CA ASN A 315 8.21 -7.96 -13.14
C ASN A 315 8.18 -6.43 -13.01
N ALA A 316 7.50 -5.90 -11.99
CA ALA A 316 7.51 -4.46 -11.70
C ALA A 316 8.90 -3.92 -11.39
N ILE A 317 9.72 -4.63 -10.62
CA ILE A 317 11.12 -4.24 -10.38
C ILE A 317 11.91 -4.25 -11.70
N ALA A 318 11.78 -5.33 -12.49
CA ALA A 318 12.48 -5.44 -13.77
C ALA A 318 12.10 -4.30 -14.73
N ASP A 319 10.82 -3.95 -14.78
CA ASP A 319 10.30 -2.84 -15.57
C ASP A 319 10.82 -1.50 -15.07
N VAL A 320 10.87 -1.25 -13.75
CA VAL A 320 11.48 -0.03 -13.21
C VAL A 320 12.96 0.07 -13.59
N LEU A 321 13.72 -1.02 -13.46
CA LEU A 321 15.13 -1.06 -13.86
C LEU A 321 15.30 -0.80 -15.36
N LYS A 322 14.39 -1.30 -16.20
CA LYS A 322 14.41 -1.13 -17.66
C LYS A 322 13.99 0.27 -18.10
N TYR A 323 12.82 0.75 -17.67
CA TYR A 323 12.22 2.01 -18.11
C TYR A 323 12.80 3.24 -17.39
N LYS A 324 13.38 3.07 -16.20
CA LYS A 324 13.97 4.16 -15.41
C LYS A 324 15.50 4.06 -15.30
N SER A 325 16.14 3.22 -16.13
CA SER A 325 17.58 3.00 -16.17
C SER A 325 18.38 4.30 -16.21
N GLN A 326 18.02 5.25 -17.08
CA GLN A 326 18.70 6.54 -17.22
C GLN A 326 18.75 7.32 -15.89
N LEU A 327 17.63 7.37 -15.17
CA LEU A 327 17.54 8.09 -13.90
C LEU A 327 18.35 7.36 -12.82
N ILE A 328 18.28 6.02 -12.78
CA ILE A 328 19.11 5.19 -11.88
C ILE A 328 20.59 5.43 -12.13
N MET A 329 21.02 5.46 -13.40
CA MET A 329 22.40 5.71 -13.79
C MET A 329 22.86 7.12 -13.42
N LEU A 330 21.98 8.12 -13.52
CA LEU A 330 22.28 9.49 -13.07
C LEU A 330 22.51 9.55 -11.56
N ILE A 331 21.64 8.91 -10.76
CA ILE A 331 21.81 8.82 -9.30
C ILE A 331 23.11 8.08 -8.95
N LEU A 332 23.41 6.98 -9.63
CA LEU A 332 24.64 6.22 -9.41
C LEU A 332 25.88 7.07 -9.72
N SER A 333 25.84 7.81 -10.83
CA SER A 333 26.92 8.73 -11.23
C SER A 333 27.14 9.81 -10.17
N TYR A 334 26.06 10.37 -9.61
CA TYR A 334 26.13 11.32 -8.51
C TYR A 334 26.83 10.72 -7.28
N TYR A 335 26.49 9.49 -6.87
CA TYR A 335 27.18 8.83 -5.76
C TYR A 335 28.66 8.59 -6.05
N ILE A 336 29.01 8.17 -7.26
CA ILE A 336 30.41 7.93 -7.64
C ILE A 336 31.23 9.23 -7.57
N ILE A 337 30.68 10.33 -8.09
CA ILE A 337 31.32 11.65 -8.05
C ILE A 337 31.41 12.20 -6.62
N SER A 338 30.34 12.09 -5.84
CA SER A 338 30.30 12.55 -4.45
C SER A 338 31.29 11.78 -3.57
N GLY A 339 31.39 10.46 -3.76
CA GLY A 339 32.39 9.64 -3.10
C GLY A 339 33.81 10.03 -3.54
N ALA A 340 34.04 10.28 -4.83
CA ALA A 340 35.35 10.69 -5.33
C ALA A 340 35.83 11.99 -4.68
N HIS A 341 34.93 12.97 -4.52
CA HIS A 341 35.18 14.21 -3.80
C HIS A 341 35.57 13.97 -2.34
N THR A 342 34.80 13.12 -1.66
CA THR A 342 34.99 12.87 -0.22
C THR A 342 36.32 12.18 0.08
N TYR A 343 36.77 11.23 -0.75
CA TYR A 343 37.93 10.39 -0.46
C TYR A 343 39.21 10.73 -1.23
N PHE A 344 39.10 11.41 -2.37
CA PHE A 344 40.25 11.73 -3.24
C PHE A 344 40.35 13.22 -3.62
N GLY A 345 39.38 14.04 -3.21
CA GLY A 345 39.40 15.50 -3.41
C GLY A 345 39.01 15.97 -4.81
N ASN A 346 39.20 17.27 -5.05
CA ASN A 346 38.64 17.98 -6.19
C ASN A 346 39.16 17.50 -7.54
N THR A 347 40.45 17.15 -7.64
CA THR A 347 41.06 16.73 -8.91
C THR A 347 40.42 15.45 -9.45
N VAL A 348 40.29 14.42 -8.61
CA VAL A 348 39.67 13.14 -9.00
C VAL A 348 38.17 13.31 -9.25
N THR A 349 37.52 14.24 -8.54
CA THR A 349 36.11 14.61 -8.79
C THR A 349 35.93 15.19 -10.18
N ALA A 350 36.78 16.14 -10.58
CA ALA A 350 36.73 16.76 -11.90
C ALA A 350 36.95 15.73 -13.02
N ILE A 351 37.93 14.83 -12.83
CA ILE A 351 38.19 13.73 -13.77
C ILE A 351 36.96 12.81 -13.86
N SER A 352 36.40 12.40 -12.73
CA SER A 352 35.22 11.54 -12.68
C SER A 352 34.02 12.19 -13.38
N PHE A 353 33.80 13.48 -13.13
CA PHE A 353 32.74 14.26 -13.77
C PHE A 353 32.89 14.29 -15.30
N VAL A 354 34.10 14.55 -15.81
CA VAL A 354 34.38 14.53 -17.26
C VAL A 354 34.13 13.16 -17.86
N ILE A 355 34.56 12.08 -17.19
CA ILE A 355 34.30 10.70 -17.63
C ILE A 355 32.79 10.44 -17.73
N PHE A 356 32.02 10.83 -16.71
CA PHE A 356 30.56 10.67 -16.74
C PHE A 356 29.89 11.52 -17.80
N LEU A 357 30.39 12.73 -18.06
CA LEU A 357 29.87 13.59 -19.13
C LEU A 357 30.09 12.93 -20.49
N ILE A 358 31.29 12.37 -20.74
CA ILE A 358 31.57 11.59 -21.95
C ILE A 358 30.65 10.37 -22.02
N MET A 359 30.52 9.59 -20.94
CA MET A 359 29.63 8.43 -20.93
C MET A 359 28.16 8.82 -21.18
N PHE A 360 27.70 9.93 -20.63
CA PHE A 360 26.34 10.43 -20.80
C PHE A 360 25.98 10.69 -22.26
N PHE A 361 26.90 11.28 -23.04
CA PHE A 361 26.66 11.59 -24.45
C PHE A 361 26.97 10.43 -25.40
N PHE A 362 27.91 9.55 -25.05
CA PHE A 362 28.45 8.56 -25.99
C PHE A 362 28.12 7.10 -25.65
N THR A 363 27.47 6.82 -24.52
CA THR A 363 27.09 5.44 -24.16
C THR A 363 25.57 5.26 -24.15
N PRO A 364 25.08 4.11 -24.65
CA PRO A 364 23.65 3.79 -24.61
C PRO A 364 23.12 3.59 -23.18
N LEU A 365 23.99 3.56 -22.17
CA LEU A 365 23.60 3.42 -20.75
C LEU A 365 22.78 4.60 -20.23
N PHE A 366 22.95 5.79 -20.82
CA PHE A 366 22.23 7.01 -20.46
C PHE A 366 21.16 7.41 -21.48
N GLU A 367 20.98 6.63 -22.55
CA GLU A 367 19.88 6.86 -23.47
C GLU A 367 18.55 6.54 -22.79
N SER A 368 17.59 7.45 -22.92
CA SER A 368 16.20 7.22 -22.53
C SER A 368 15.68 5.97 -23.23
N TYR A 369 14.91 5.14 -22.52
CA TYR A 369 14.33 3.93 -23.11
C TYR A 369 13.59 4.22 -24.43
N LYS A 370 14.06 3.63 -25.53
CA LYS A 370 13.40 3.66 -26.83
C LYS A 370 12.36 2.54 -26.86
N LEU A 371 11.10 2.91 -27.13
CA LEU A 371 9.98 1.96 -27.18
C LEU A 371 10.28 0.80 -28.14
N ASN A 372 10.09 -0.44 -27.69
CA ASN A 372 10.08 -1.59 -28.57
C ASN A 372 8.62 -2.04 -28.76
N TYR A 373 8.19 -2.27 -30.00
CA TYR A 373 6.82 -2.75 -30.29
C TYR A 373 6.49 -4.09 -29.62
N LYS A 374 7.50 -4.80 -29.13
CA LYS A 374 7.37 -6.04 -28.34
C LYS A 374 6.99 -5.82 -26.87
N ASP A 375 6.94 -4.58 -26.37
CA ASP A 375 6.75 -4.28 -24.94
C ASP A 375 5.29 -4.19 -24.46
N ASN A 376 4.32 -4.69 -25.24
CA ASN A 376 2.88 -4.68 -24.90
C ASN A 376 2.28 -3.31 -24.53
N LEU A 377 2.93 -2.22 -24.93
CA LEU A 377 2.49 -0.87 -24.61
C LEU A 377 1.25 -0.50 -25.44
N THR A 378 0.22 -0.03 -24.76
CA THR A 378 -1.04 0.40 -25.40
C THR A 378 -1.21 1.90 -25.28
N PRO A 379 -1.93 2.57 -26.20
CA PRO A 379 -2.25 3.99 -26.02
C PRO A 379 -2.92 4.19 -24.65
N GLY A 380 -2.33 5.06 -23.84
CA GLY A 380 -2.77 5.39 -22.51
C GLY A 380 -4.16 6.01 -22.57
N ILE A 381 -5.04 5.57 -21.67
CA ILE A 381 -6.26 6.29 -21.40
C ILE A 381 -5.83 7.59 -20.68
N ILE A 382 -6.38 8.73 -21.10
CA ILE A 382 -6.23 10.02 -20.40
C ILE A 382 -6.55 9.80 -18.90
N PRO A 383 -5.84 10.45 -17.95
CA PRO A 383 -6.04 10.18 -16.53
C PRO A 383 -7.51 10.37 -16.13
N GLU A 384 -8.00 9.47 -15.29
CA GLU A 384 -9.28 9.54 -14.58
C GLU A 384 -10.56 9.49 -15.42
N ALA A 385 -10.97 8.27 -15.79
CA ALA A 385 -12.29 7.88 -15.28
C ALA A 385 -12.11 7.68 -13.78
N GLN A 386 -12.37 8.72 -12.97
CA GLN A 386 -12.58 8.54 -11.54
C GLN A 386 -13.59 7.40 -11.42
N ALA A 387 -13.20 6.30 -10.78
CA ALA A 387 -14.19 5.38 -10.25
C ALA A 387 -15.05 6.25 -9.33
N VAL A 388 -16.25 6.62 -9.81
CA VAL A 388 -17.26 7.28 -8.98
C VAL A 388 -17.35 6.37 -7.78
N PRO A 389 -17.04 6.86 -6.56
CA PRO A 389 -17.23 6.04 -5.38
C PRO A 389 -18.67 5.57 -5.45
N ILE A 390 -18.88 4.26 -5.45
CA ILE A 390 -20.22 3.72 -5.26
C ILE A 390 -20.65 4.37 -3.95
N ASN A 391 -21.57 5.33 -4.04
CA ASN A 391 -22.34 5.77 -2.90
C ASN A 391 -23.04 4.50 -2.44
N THR A 392 -22.42 3.77 -1.51
CA THR A 392 -23.18 2.94 -0.60
C THR A 392 -24.23 3.90 -0.06
N PRO A 393 -25.53 3.66 -0.31
CA PRO A 393 -26.55 4.45 0.35
C PRO A 393 -26.17 4.42 1.83
N VAL A 394 -25.94 5.61 2.39
CA VAL A 394 -26.06 5.79 3.83
C VAL A 394 -27.43 5.23 4.10
N VAL A 395 -27.48 4.04 4.70
CA VAL A 395 -28.72 3.45 5.19
C VAL A 395 -29.35 4.58 5.98
N ASP A 396 -30.46 5.10 5.47
CA ASP A 396 -31.23 6.14 6.11
C ASP A 396 -31.28 5.76 7.58
N ALA A 397 -30.76 6.66 8.42
CA ALA A 397 -30.91 6.52 9.85
C ALA A 397 -32.40 6.32 10.07
N VAL A 398 -32.78 5.09 10.44
CA VAL A 398 -34.15 4.77 10.85
C VAL A 398 -34.50 5.84 11.86
N PRO A 399 -35.51 6.69 11.60
CA PRO A 399 -35.89 7.72 12.55
C PRO A 399 -36.22 7.02 13.86
N ILE A 400 -35.44 7.31 14.89
CA ILE A 400 -35.81 6.98 16.25
C ILE A 400 -37.15 7.68 16.46
N PRO A 401 -38.24 6.99 16.82
CA PRO A 401 -39.49 7.65 17.16
C PRO A 401 -39.22 8.54 18.37
N ILE A 402 -39.17 9.85 18.14
CA ILE A 402 -39.20 10.83 19.22
C ILE A 402 -40.65 10.84 19.68
N GLU A 403 -40.86 10.22 20.83
CA GLU A 403 -42.08 10.31 21.60
C GLU A 403 -42.38 11.78 21.88
N SER A 404 -43.62 12.14 21.55
CA SER A 404 -44.21 13.48 21.58
C SER A 404 -43.90 14.29 22.83
N ALA A 405 -43.42 15.52 22.65
CA ALA A 405 -43.56 16.59 23.65
C ALA A 405 -43.83 17.94 22.96
N SER A 406 -45.08 18.39 23.14
CA SER A 406 -45.62 19.75 23.17
C SER A 406 -45.07 20.83 22.23
N GLU A 407 -45.97 21.23 21.33
CA GLU A 407 -46.17 22.53 20.68
C GLU A 407 -45.44 23.73 21.31
N PHE A 408 -44.63 24.40 20.50
CA PHE A 408 -44.42 25.85 20.63
C PHE A 408 -44.34 26.45 19.23
N SER A 409 -45.38 27.22 18.89
CA SER A 409 -45.55 27.96 17.64
C SER A 409 -44.71 29.24 17.65
N VAL A 410 -43.94 29.47 16.58
CA VAL A 410 -43.50 30.82 16.21
C VAL A 410 -43.57 30.94 14.68
N ASP A 411 -44.49 31.80 14.24
CA ASP A 411 -44.63 32.32 12.88
C ASP A 411 -43.39 33.11 12.45
N THR A 412 -42.87 32.88 11.24
CA THR A 412 -42.40 34.00 10.39
C THR A 412 -42.29 33.63 8.89
N GLN A 413 -43.20 34.23 8.11
CA GLN A 413 -43.06 34.86 6.79
C GLN A 413 -42.19 34.23 5.67
N LYS A 414 -42.89 33.59 4.73
CA LYS A 414 -43.07 33.98 3.30
C LYS A 414 -42.07 34.97 2.67
N THR A 415 -41.28 34.50 1.71
CA THR A 415 -40.97 35.25 0.46
C THR A 415 -40.88 34.30 -0.72
N THR A 416 -41.68 34.58 -1.73
CA THR A 416 -41.75 33.95 -3.05
C THR A 416 -40.79 34.67 -3.98
N GLU A 417 -40.05 33.97 -4.84
CA GLU A 417 -39.73 34.50 -6.17
C GLU A 417 -39.44 33.36 -7.15
N ALA A 418 -40.18 33.38 -8.25
CA ALA A 418 -40.09 32.51 -9.40
C ALA A 418 -39.21 33.16 -10.47
N THR A 419 -38.56 32.37 -11.32
CA THR A 419 -38.28 32.82 -12.69
C THR A 419 -38.04 31.63 -13.62
N ASP A 420 -38.64 31.79 -14.79
CA ASP A 420 -38.86 30.84 -15.86
C ASP A 420 -37.61 30.48 -16.70
N LEU A 421 -37.79 29.38 -17.45
CA LEU A 421 -37.00 28.86 -18.57
C LEU A 421 -36.80 29.91 -19.70
N PRO A 422 -35.95 29.65 -20.71
CA PRO A 422 -36.47 28.89 -21.86
C PRO A 422 -35.50 27.90 -22.51
N VAL A 423 -36.17 26.94 -23.13
CA VAL A 423 -35.77 26.00 -24.18
C VAL A 423 -35.18 26.73 -25.41
N SER A 424 -34.18 26.13 -26.07
CA SER A 424 -33.87 26.45 -27.46
C SER A 424 -33.47 25.18 -28.23
N SER A 425 -34.27 24.89 -29.24
CA SER A 425 -34.13 23.89 -30.30
C SER A 425 -33.56 24.53 -31.57
N ALA A 426 -32.64 23.85 -32.26
CA ALA A 426 -32.36 23.96 -33.70
C ALA A 426 -31.50 22.74 -34.08
N GLU A 427 -32.02 21.73 -34.78
CA GLU A 427 -32.10 21.62 -36.25
C GLU A 427 -30.82 22.04 -37.00
N ASN A 428 -30.13 21.05 -37.59
CA ASN A 428 -29.70 21.15 -38.98
C ASN A 428 -29.34 19.77 -39.57
N SER A 429 -30.09 19.43 -40.62
CA SER A 429 -29.91 18.34 -41.58
C SER A 429 -29.00 18.78 -42.72
N ILE A 430 -28.01 17.99 -43.17
CA ILE A 430 -27.50 18.01 -44.56
C ILE A 430 -27.04 16.60 -45.03
N ASP A 431 -27.74 16.12 -46.06
CA ASP A 431 -27.40 15.31 -47.24
C ASP A 431 -26.21 14.33 -47.33
N LYS A 432 -26.56 13.04 -47.45
CA LYS A 432 -26.51 12.19 -48.67
C LYS A 432 -25.48 12.56 -49.79
N LYS A 433 -24.50 11.67 -50.06
CA LYS A 433 -24.27 10.96 -51.36
C LYS A 433 -22.94 10.17 -51.48
N ILE A 434 -23.09 8.91 -51.88
CA ILE A 434 -22.41 8.17 -52.98
C ILE A 434 -21.04 7.45 -52.77
N SER A 435 -21.06 6.17 -53.21
CA SER A 435 -19.98 5.33 -53.80
C SER A 435 -18.96 4.72 -52.84
N GLY A 436 -18.59 3.44 -52.87
CA GLY A 436 -18.83 2.29 -53.76
C GLY A 436 -18.05 1.12 -53.14
N GLY A 437 -18.59 -0.09 -53.03
CA GLY A 437 -18.45 -1.10 -54.08
C GLY A 437 -17.01 -1.60 -54.28
N LYS A 438 -16.55 -2.59 -53.49
CA LYS A 438 -15.68 -3.66 -54.03
C LYS A 438 -15.65 -4.92 -53.15
N LYS A 439 -16.44 -5.91 -53.59
CA LYS A 439 -16.12 -7.35 -53.47
C LYS A 439 -14.86 -7.64 -54.29
N ARG A 440 -13.94 -8.44 -53.74
CA ARG A 440 -13.30 -9.54 -54.49
C ARG A 440 -12.77 -10.59 -53.52
N ARG A 441 -13.25 -11.81 -53.74
CA ARG A 441 -12.63 -13.07 -53.33
C ARG A 441 -11.42 -13.34 -54.24
N SER A 442 -10.35 -13.88 -53.67
CA SER A 442 -9.65 -15.10 -54.11
C SER A 442 -8.62 -15.45 -53.05
#